data_AF-A0A929AZX4-F1
#
_entry.id   AF-A0A929AZX4-F1
#
_cell.length_a   1.000
_cell.length_b   1.000
_cell.length_c   1.000
_cell.angle_alpha   90.00
_cell.angle_beta   90.00
_cell.angle_gamma   90.00
#
_symmetry.space_group_name_H-M   'P 1'
#
loop_
_entity.id
_entity.type
_entity.pdbx_description
1 polymer ?
#
loop_
_entity_poly.entity_id
_entity_poly.type
_entity_poly.pdbx_seq_one_letter_code
_entity_poly.pdbx_strand_id
1 'polypeptide(L)'
;MTKHTQAHLSRTVNKNQPGDLLEQTKRQMKYYMGAKLIEIGINPKSALYRWSVSTQGNQHVWTISAYWDESKDKLLSGEIPLTGTELINCARANAVGDINTAAKLCGYGEDISGFQEALRQAGHNMGLNIEFLSDLSD
;
A
#
# COMPACT_ATOMS: atom_id res chain seq x y z
N MET A 1 -13.99 5.09 -24.17
CA MET A 1 -13.24 5.81 -23.13
C MET A 1 -12.74 4.78 -22.14
N THR A 2 -11.43 4.70 -21.91
CA THR A 2 -10.84 3.80 -20.91
C THR A 2 -11.44 4.14 -19.55
N LYS A 3 -12.21 3.23 -18.94
CA LYS A 3 -12.72 3.46 -17.59
C LYS A 3 -11.52 3.43 -16.65
N HIS A 4 -11.20 4.56 -16.03
CA HIS A 4 -10.22 4.58 -14.96
C HIS A 4 -10.82 3.76 -13.80
N THR A 5 -10.13 2.70 -13.40
CA THR A 5 -10.56 1.77 -12.35
C THR A 5 -9.74 1.92 -11.07
N GLN A 6 -8.89 2.95 -10.98
CA GLN A 6 -8.04 3.23 -9.82
C GLN A 6 -7.88 4.73 -9.57
N ALA A 7 -7.61 5.10 -8.32
CA ALA A 7 -7.31 6.47 -7.89
C ALA A 7 -6.21 6.48 -6.82
N HIS A 8 -5.41 7.55 -6.78
CA HIS A 8 -4.28 7.70 -5.87
C HIS A 8 -4.34 9.06 -5.17
N LEU A 9 -4.05 9.09 -3.87
CA LEU A 9 -3.92 10.31 -3.07
C LEU A 9 -2.65 10.21 -2.23
N SER A 10 -1.75 11.17 -2.40
CA SER A 10 -0.48 11.25 -1.67
C SER A 10 -0.43 12.42 -0.70
N ARG A 11 0.28 12.25 0.42
CA ARG A 11 0.57 13.31 1.37
C ARG A 11 1.96 13.13 1.96
N THR A 12 2.71 14.22 2.03
CA THR A 12 3.99 14.26 2.73
C THR A 12 3.77 14.60 4.20
N VAL A 13 4.34 13.81 5.10
CA VAL A 13 4.30 13.99 6.56
C VAL A 13 5.71 13.95 7.12
N ASN A 14 5.94 14.57 8.28
CA ASN A 14 7.22 14.48 8.96
C ASN A 14 7.23 13.19 9.81
N LYS A 15 8.27 12.37 9.67
CA LYS A 15 8.34 11.05 10.33
C LYS A 15 8.38 11.14 11.86
N ASN A 16 8.83 12.27 12.40
CA ASN A 16 8.93 12.49 13.84
C ASN A 16 7.66 13.09 14.45
N GLN A 17 6.56 13.18 13.69
CA GLN A 17 5.28 13.62 14.26
C GLN A 17 4.75 12.60 15.27
N PRO A 18 4.00 13.05 16.30
CA PRO A 18 3.38 12.13 17.25
C PRO A 18 2.49 11.09 16.57
N GLY A 19 2.51 9.85 17.05
CA GLY A 19 1.77 8.72 16.48
C GLY A 19 0.27 9.00 16.30
N ASP A 20 -0.37 9.65 17.26
CA ASP A 20 -1.80 10.00 17.17
C ASP A 20 -2.12 10.95 16.01
N LEU A 21 -1.20 11.89 15.72
CA LEU A 21 -1.34 12.84 14.62
C LEU A 21 -1.14 12.14 13.27
N LEU A 22 -0.19 11.22 13.22
CA LEU A 22 0.07 10.35 12.08
C LEU A 22 -1.17 9.49 11.76
N GLU A 23 -1.77 8.86 12.77
CA GLU A 23 -2.99 8.06 12.60
C GLU A 23 -4.22 8.92 12.24
N GLN A 24 -4.37 10.12 12.82
CA GLN A 24 -5.41 11.07 12.40
C GLN A 24 -5.24 11.47 10.93
N THR A 25 -4.01 11.69 10.48
CA THR A 25 -3.71 12.04 9.09
C THR A 25 -4.08 10.90 8.14
N LYS A 26 -3.76 9.64 8.48
CA LYS A 26 -4.20 8.47 7.69
C LYS A 26 -5.73 8.38 7.61
N ARG A 27 -6.44 8.60 8.72
CA ARG A 27 -7.91 8.62 8.74
C ARG A 27 -8.49 9.71 7.83
N GLN A 28 -7.92 10.92 7.87
CA GLN A 28 -8.33 12.02 6.99
C GLN A 28 -8.10 11.68 5.51
N MET A 29 -6.93 11.14 5.17
CA MET A 29 -6.62 10.73 3.79
C MET A 29 -7.61 9.67 3.29
N LYS A 30 -7.95 8.67 4.11
CA LYS A 30 -8.97 7.66 3.77
C LYS A 30 -10.35 8.29 3.57
N TYR A 31 -10.74 9.23 4.43
CA TYR A 31 -11.98 9.99 4.28
C TYR A 31 -12.04 10.76 2.96
N TYR A 32 -10.98 11.52 2.63
CA TYR A 32 -10.91 12.27 1.38
C TYR A 32 -10.91 11.38 0.14
N MET A 33 -10.21 10.23 0.18
CA MET A 33 -10.28 9.25 -0.90
C MET A 33 -11.73 8.74 -1.07
N GLY A 34 -12.43 8.43 0.01
CA GLY A 34 -13.83 8.02 -0.04
C GLY A 34 -14.74 9.08 -0.66
N ALA A 35 -14.56 10.35 -0.31
CA ALA A 35 -15.30 11.46 -0.94
C ALA A 35 -15.04 11.53 -2.45
N LYS A 36 -13.77 11.41 -2.88
CA LYS A 36 -13.39 11.39 -4.31
C LYS A 36 -14.03 10.24 -5.08
N LEU A 37 -14.13 9.05 -4.48
CA LEU A 37 -14.80 7.92 -5.10
C LEU A 37 -16.31 8.18 -5.31
N ILE A 38 -16.97 8.82 -4.34
CA ILE A 38 -18.39 9.20 -4.46
C ILE A 38 -18.61 10.19 -5.61
N GLU A 39 -17.72 11.17 -5.79
CA GLU A 39 -17.80 12.15 -6.88
C GLU A 39 -17.83 11.51 -8.27
N ILE A 40 -17.20 10.34 -8.42
CA ILE A 40 -17.16 9.57 -9.68
C ILE A 40 -18.12 8.38 -9.69
N GLY A 41 -19.06 8.32 -8.75
CA GLY A 41 -20.11 7.29 -8.70
C GLY A 41 -19.65 5.92 -8.20
N ILE A 42 -18.49 5.84 -7.53
CA ILE A 42 -17.96 4.59 -6.97
C ILE A 42 -18.29 4.51 -5.48
N ASN A 43 -18.85 3.37 -5.04
CA ASN A 43 -19.10 3.11 -3.63
C ASN A 43 -17.76 2.92 -2.88
N PRO A 44 -17.39 3.78 -1.92
CA PRO A 44 -16.11 3.67 -1.23
C PRO A 44 -15.94 2.37 -0.44
N LYS A 45 -17.03 1.70 -0.07
CA LYS A 45 -16.99 0.43 0.67
C LYS A 45 -16.72 -0.78 -0.22
N SER A 46 -16.93 -0.69 -1.54
CA SER A 46 -16.63 -1.78 -2.47
C SER A 46 -15.20 -1.73 -3.01
N ALA A 47 -14.55 -0.57 -2.92
CA ALA A 47 -13.16 -0.38 -3.33
C ALA A 47 -12.18 -1.10 -2.38
N LEU A 48 -11.09 -1.59 -2.97
CA LEU A 48 -9.94 -2.11 -2.24
C LEU A 48 -8.92 -0.99 -2.05
N TYR A 49 -8.34 -0.88 -0.86
CA TYR A 49 -7.37 0.18 -0.54
C TYR A 49 -6.00 -0.39 -0.26
N ARG A 50 -4.97 0.21 -0.88
CA ARG A 50 -3.57 -0.08 -0.64
C ARG A 50 -2.87 1.15 -0.12
N TRP A 51 -2.12 0.99 0.97
CA TRP A 51 -1.17 2.01 1.42
C TRP A 51 0.22 1.73 0.89
N SER A 52 0.98 2.78 0.63
CA SER A 52 2.43 2.73 0.48
C SER A 52 3.07 3.90 1.23
N VAL A 53 4.28 3.68 1.74
CA VAL A 53 5.09 4.72 2.40
C VAL A 53 6.48 4.73 1.80
N SER A 54 6.86 5.85 1.19
CA SER A 54 8.25 6.13 0.81
C SER A 54 8.89 7.04 1.85
N THR A 55 10.15 6.79 2.18
CA THR A 55 10.89 7.59 3.17
C THR A 55 12.00 8.37 2.49
N GLN A 56 12.00 9.69 2.69
CA GLN A 56 12.99 10.61 2.15
C GLN A 56 13.52 11.47 3.28
N GLY A 57 14.68 11.10 3.83
CA GLY A 57 15.28 11.77 4.98
C GLY A 57 14.39 11.76 6.23
N ASN A 58 13.82 12.92 6.56
CA ASN A 58 12.93 13.11 7.72
C ASN A 58 11.44 13.16 7.34
N GLN A 59 11.11 12.84 6.10
CA GLN A 59 9.75 12.87 5.57
C GLN A 59 9.30 11.47 5.14
N HIS A 60 8.03 11.19 5.39
CA HIS A 60 7.31 10.10 4.73
C HIS A 60 6.38 10.68 3.67
N VAL A 61 6.38 10.06 2.49
CA VAL A 61 5.34 10.26 1.49
C VAL A 61 4.41 9.07 1.58
N TRP A 62 3.21 9.30 2.14
CA TRP A 62 2.16 8.29 2.19
C TRP A 62 1.28 8.40 0.98
N THR A 63 0.93 7.26 0.40
CA THR A 63 -0.04 7.19 -0.68
C THR A 63 -1.12 6.18 -0.32
N ILE A 64 -2.37 6.61 -0.38
CA ILE A 64 -3.53 5.71 -0.40
C ILE A 64 -3.99 5.55 -1.85
N SER A 65 -4.06 4.31 -2.30
CA SER A 65 -4.57 3.94 -3.62
C SER A 65 -5.87 3.17 -3.45
N ALA A 66 -6.89 3.51 -4.23
CA ALA A 66 -8.17 2.82 -4.29
C ALA A 66 -8.31 2.10 -5.63
N TYR A 67 -8.82 0.87 -5.59
CA TYR A 67 -9.02 -0.01 -6.74
C TYR A 67 -10.46 -0.50 -6.78
N TRP A 68 -11.08 -0.45 -7.95
CA TRP A 68 -12.43 -0.99 -8.22
C TRP A 68 -12.46 -1.71 -9.57
N ASP A 69 -13.52 -2.48 -9.82
CA ASP A 69 -13.71 -3.27 -11.05
C ASP A 69 -12.42 -3.99 -11.49
N GLU A 70 -12.01 -3.83 -12.76
CA GLU A 70 -10.87 -4.54 -13.37
C GLU A 70 -9.55 -4.38 -12.60
N SER A 71 -9.24 -3.21 -12.05
CA SER A 71 -7.96 -3.01 -11.36
C SER A 71 -7.94 -3.74 -10.02
N LYS A 72 -9.10 -3.85 -9.37
CA LYS A 72 -9.26 -4.61 -8.13
C LYS A 72 -9.10 -6.09 -8.42
N ASP A 73 -9.70 -6.58 -9.50
CA ASP A 73 -9.61 -7.99 -9.89
C ASP A 73 -8.17 -8.38 -10.21
N LYS A 74 -7.44 -7.56 -10.99
CA LYS A 74 -6.02 -7.78 -11.28
C LYS A 74 -5.14 -7.77 -10.03
N LEU A 75 -5.44 -6.88 -9.08
CA LEU A 75 -4.69 -6.81 -7.82
C LEU A 75 -4.91 -8.09 -6.99
N LEU A 76 -6.16 -8.56 -6.91
CA LEU A 76 -6.53 -9.74 -6.14
C LEU A 76 -6.10 -11.05 -6.80
N SER A 77 -6.02 -11.10 -8.14
CA SER A 77 -5.55 -12.28 -8.88
C SER A 77 -4.03 -12.46 -8.83
N GLY A 78 -3.29 -11.42 -8.46
CA GLY A 78 -1.83 -11.44 -8.44
C GLY A 78 -1.17 -11.09 -9.78
N GLU A 79 -1.91 -10.51 -10.72
CA GLU A 79 -1.40 -10.17 -12.07
C GLU A 79 -0.49 -8.93 -12.07
N ILE A 80 -0.50 -8.14 -10.99
CA ILE A 80 0.25 -6.89 -10.88
C ILE A 80 1.14 -6.87 -9.63
N PRO A 81 2.07 -7.83 -9.47
CA PRO A 81 2.95 -7.90 -8.32
C PRO A 81 3.91 -6.70 -8.31
N LEU A 82 3.98 -6.01 -7.18
CA LEU A 82 4.97 -4.96 -6.97
C LEU A 82 6.35 -5.58 -6.78
N THR A 83 7.40 -4.87 -7.20
CA THR A 83 8.79 -5.31 -7.03
C THR A 83 9.66 -4.17 -6.49
N GLY A 84 10.89 -4.52 -6.07
CA GLY A 84 11.89 -3.54 -5.61
C GLY A 84 11.38 -2.61 -4.51
N THR A 85 11.71 -1.33 -4.61
CA THR A 85 11.35 -0.33 -3.59
C THR A 85 9.83 -0.16 -3.42
N GLU A 86 9.05 -0.33 -4.49
CA GLU A 86 7.59 -0.23 -4.40
C GLU A 86 6.99 -1.36 -3.56
N LEU A 87 7.53 -2.58 -3.70
CA LEU A 87 7.16 -3.72 -2.87
C LEU A 87 7.46 -3.45 -1.41
N ILE A 88 8.66 -2.96 -1.09
CA ILE A 88 9.04 -2.65 0.31
C ILE A 88 8.14 -1.54 0.88
N ASN A 89 7.90 -0.48 0.12
CA ASN A 89 7.04 0.63 0.55
C ASN A 89 5.59 0.18 0.79
N CYS A 90 5.09 -0.74 -0.04
CA CYS A 90 3.78 -1.37 0.15
C CYS A 90 3.78 -2.27 1.39
N ALA A 91 4.73 -3.20 1.49
CA ALA A 91 4.81 -4.16 2.59
C ALA A 91 4.91 -3.44 3.93
N ARG A 92 5.79 -2.43 4.06
CA ARG A 92 5.92 -1.59 5.25
C ARG A 92 4.62 -0.91 5.64
N ALA A 93 3.92 -0.30 4.68
CA ALA A 93 2.68 0.41 4.96
C ALA A 93 1.52 -0.51 5.40
N ASN A 94 1.60 -1.80 5.09
CA ASN A 94 0.56 -2.79 5.39
C ASN A 94 1.05 -3.86 6.38
N ALA A 95 2.23 -3.69 7.01
CA ALA A 95 2.85 -4.64 7.92
C ALA A 95 2.09 -4.82 9.25
N VAL A 96 1.22 -3.87 9.61
CA VAL A 96 0.32 -3.98 10.77
C VAL A 96 -0.77 -5.06 10.54
N GLY A 97 -1.03 -5.43 9.28
CA GLY A 97 -1.91 -6.54 8.94
C GLY A 97 -1.21 -7.89 8.97
N ASP A 98 -1.96 -8.96 8.67
CA ASP A 98 -1.36 -10.27 8.43
C ASP A 98 -0.64 -10.33 7.07
N ILE A 99 0.25 -11.33 6.93
CA ILE A 99 1.05 -11.51 5.72
C ILE A 99 0.22 -11.73 4.44
N ASN A 100 -0.96 -12.34 4.54
CA ASN A 100 -1.83 -12.55 3.39
C ASN A 100 -2.43 -11.22 2.93
N THR A 101 -2.84 -10.37 3.87
CA THR A 101 -3.32 -9.04 3.55
C THR A 101 -2.22 -8.22 2.86
N ALA A 102 -0.99 -8.25 3.36
CA ALA A 102 0.14 -7.57 2.74
C ALA A 102 0.44 -8.12 1.33
N ALA A 103 0.51 -9.45 1.16
CA ALA A 103 0.75 -10.09 -0.14
C ALA A 103 -0.33 -9.70 -1.17
N LYS A 104 -1.61 -9.80 -0.79
CA LYS A 104 -2.74 -9.40 -1.64
C LYS A 104 -2.64 -7.94 -2.06
N LEU A 105 -2.42 -7.04 -1.10
CA LEU A 105 -2.34 -5.61 -1.40
C LEU A 105 -1.10 -5.26 -2.23
N CYS A 106 0.02 -5.96 -2.05
CA CYS A 106 1.21 -5.77 -2.87
C CYS A 106 1.14 -6.50 -4.22
N GLY A 107 -0.01 -7.08 -4.57
CA GLY A 107 -0.31 -7.60 -5.91
C GLY A 107 0.12 -9.02 -6.16
N TYR A 108 0.28 -9.83 -5.10
CA TYR A 108 0.63 -11.26 -5.20
C TYR A 108 -0.59 -12.19 -5.08
N GLY A 109 -1.78 -11.65 -4.83
CA GLY A 109 -2.98 -12.47 -4.63
C GLY A 109 -2.77 -13.48 -3.49
N GLU A 110 -2.86 -14.77 -3.80
CA GLU A 110 -2.64 -15.86 -2.84
C GLU A 110 -1.20 -16.41 -2.83
N ASP A 111 -0.30 -15.89 -3.66
CA ASP A 111 1.10 -16.33 -3.73
C ASP A 111 1.95 -15.71 -2.61
N ILE A 112 1.77 -16.23 -1.40
CA ILE A 112 2.52 -15.79 -0.21
C ILE A 112 4.02 -16.11 -0.34
N SER A 113 4.36 -17.25 -0.94
CA SER A 113 5.75 -17.68 -1.08
C SER A 113 6.51 -16.74 -2.03
N GLY A 114 5.91 -16.42 -3.18
CA GLY A 114 6.47 -15.46 -4.13
C GLY A 114 6.56 -14.05 -3.56
N PHE A 115 5.57 -13.63 -2.76
CA PHE A 115 5.64 -12.36 -2.02
C PHE A 115 6.85 -12.31 -1.08
N GLN A 116 7.04 -13.34 -0.26
CA GLN A 116 8.15 -13.41 0.70
C GLN A 116 9.52 -13.47 0.01
N GLU A 117 9.64 -14.22 -1.07
CA GLU A 117 10.88 -14.28 -1.86
C GLU A 117 11.21 -12.92 -2.47
N ALA A 118 10.25 -12.29 -3.13
CA ALA A 118 10.44 -10.98 -3.73
C ALA A 118 10.73 -9.90 -2.69
N LEU A 119 10.11 -9.97 -1.51
CA LEU A 119 10.36 -9.03 -0.41
C LEU A 119 11.79 -9.17 0.12
N ARG A 120 12.26 -10.40 0.34
CA ARG A 120 13.66 -10.68 0.73
C ARG A 120 14.64 -10.19 -0.31
N GLN A 121 14.38 -10.47 -1.59
CA GLN A 121 15.22 -10.03 -2.69
C GLN A 121 15.27 -8.50 -2.79
N ALA A 122 14.13 -7.82 -2.64
CA ALA A 122 14.06 -6.37 -2.63
C ALA A 122 14.83 -5.79 -1.44
N GLY A 123 14.69 -6.39 -0.26
CA GLY A 123 15.42 -6.00 0.95
C GLY A 123 16.93 -6.10 0.75
N HIS A 124 17.39 -7.25 0.29
CA HIS A 124 18.80 -7.51 0.00
C HIS A 124 19.38 -6.50 -1.00
N ASN A 125 18.65 -6.20 -2.08
CA ASN A 125 19.05 -5.21 -3.08
C ASN A 125 19.16 -3.78 -2.51
N MET A 126 18.49 -3.50 -1.39
CA MET A 126 18.54 -2.22 -0.68
C MET A 126 19.50 -2.24 0.52
N GLY A 127 20.25 -3.33 0.73
CA GLY A 127 21.13 -3.50 1.89
C GLY A 127 20.37 -3.69 3.22
N LEU A 128 19.11 -4.11 3.16
CA LEU A 128 18.26 -4.42 4.31
C LEU A 128 18.20 -5.94 4.49
N ASN A 129 18.34 -6.43 5.72
CA ASN A 129 18.04 -7.82 6.04
C ASN A 129 16.56 -7.92 6.50
N ILE A 130 15.68 -8.30 5.58
CA ILE A 130 14.25 -8.51 5.87
C ILE A 130 14.04 -10.02 5.88
N GLU A 131 13.75 -10.62 7.04
CA GLU A 131 13.38 -12.04 7.15
C GLU A 131 11.87 -12.22 7.26
N PHE A 132 11.20 -11.29 7.95
CA PHE A 132 9.78 -11.30 8.21
C PHE A 132 9.12 -9.94 7.93
N LEU A 133 7.80 -9.96 7.69
CA LEU A 133 7.03 -8.72 7.51
C LEU A 133 7.10 -7.80 8.75
N SER A 134 7.24 -8.39 9.94
CA SER A 134 7.44 -7.67 11.21
C SER A 134 8.74 -6.87 11.26
N ASP A 135 9.73 -7.20 10.43
CA ASP A 135 10.99 -6.45 10.38
C ASP A 135 10.80 -5.08 9.70
N LEU A 136 9.62 -4.86 9.10
CA LEU A 136 9.24 -3.61 8.45
C LEU A 136 8.31 -2.74 9.29
N SER A 137 7.79 -3.23 10.42
CA SER A 137 7.01 -2.40 11.34
C SER A 137 7.98 -1.59 12.22
N ASP A 138 8.24 -0.35 11.82
CA ASP A 138 8.86 0.69 12.66
C ASP A 138 7.92 1.13 13.80
#